data_AF-A0AAU9UFB8-F1
#
_entry.id   AF-A0AAU9UFB8-F1
#
_cell.length_a   1.000
_cell.length_b   1.000
_cell.length_c   1.000
_cell.angle_alpha   90.00
_cell.angle_beta   90.00
_cell.angle_gamma   90.00
#
_symmetry.space_group_name_H-M   'P 1'
#
loop_
_entity.id
_entity.type
_entity.pdbx_description
1 polymer ?
#
loop_
_entity_poly.entity_id
_entity_poly.type
_entity_poly.pdbx_seq_one_letter_code
_entity_poly.pdbx_strand_id
1 'polypeptide(L)' 'MLQTDAEQNKIIAGFYALCGFRQVIGAIGRTHVRIPKNGGDVAQYYIYRKGYSSINIQVV' A
#
# COMPACT_ATOMS: atom_id res chain seq x y z
N MET A 1 -14.47 -7.32 6.44
CA MET A 1 -14.55 -8.79 6.24
C MET A 1 -14.28 -9.43 7.59
N LEU A 2 -15.24 -10.15 8.17
CA LEU A 2 -15.06 -10.83 9.47
C LEU A 2 -14.22 -12.09 9.23
N GLN A 3 -12.92 -12.01 9.54
CA GLN A 3 -12.04 -13.18 9.56
C GLN A 3 -12.10 -13.83 10.94
N THR A 4 -12.03 -15.15 10.97
CA THR A 4 -11.90 -15.90 12.23
C THR A 4 -10.50 -15.68 12.83
N ASP A 5 -10.36 -15.75 14.17
CA ASP A 5 -9.06 -15.56 14.84
C ASP A 5 -7.96 -16.50 14.30
N ALA A 6 -8.36 -17.72 13.90
CA ALA A 6 -7.46 -18.70 13.29
C ALA A 6 -6.91 -18.24 11.92
N GLU A 7 -7.75 -17.61 11.09
CA GLU A 7 -7.32 -17.05 9.80
C GLU A 7 -6.40 -15.86 10.00
N GLN A 8 -6.73 -14.98 10.95
CA GLN A 8 -5.90 -13.82 11.26
C GLN A 8 -4.51 -14.23 11.76
N ASN A 9 -4.43 -15.26 12.61
CA ASN A 9 -3.15 -15.80 13.09
C ASN A 9 -2.29 -16.39 11.97
N LYS A 10 -2.90 -17.05 10.98
CA LYS A 10 -2.18 -17.54 9.79
C LYS A 10 -1.59 -16.40 8.97
N ILE A 11 -2.35 -15.31 8.78
CA ILE A 11 -1.88 -14.13 8.05
C ILE A 11 -0.70 -13.47 8.78
N ILE A 12 -0.83 -13.28 10.09
CA ILE A 12 0.23 -12.70 10.93
C ILE A 12 1.52 -13.54 10.83
N ALA A 13 1.41 -14.86 10.96
CA ALA A 13 2.57 -15.76 10.84
C ALA A 13 3.22 -15.68 9.44
N GLY A 14 2.41 -15.57 8.38
CA GLY A 14 2.89 -15.40 7.01
C GLY A 14 3.67 -14.10 6.80
N PHE A 15 3.13 -12.97 7.24
CA PHE A 15 3.84 -11.68 7.16
C PHE A 15 5.12 -11.66 8.01
N TYR A 16 5.08 -12.27 9.19
CA TYR A 16 6.28 -12.38 10.01
C TYR A 16 7.38 -13.19 9.30
N ALA A 17 7.03 -14.30 8.66
CA ALA A 17 7.98 -15.11 7.90
C ALA A 17 8.54 -14.39 6.66
N LEU A 18 7.72 -13.59 5.97
CA LEU A 18 8.11 -12.90 4.74
C LEU A 18 8.99 -11.67 4.99
N CYS A 19 8.67 -10.87 6.01
CA CYS A 19 9.28 -9.56 6.21
C CYS A 19 9.54 -9.18 7.69
N GLY A 20 9.32 -10.09 8.64
CA GLY A 20 9.61 -9.87 10.06
C GLY A 20 8.60 -8.97 10.79
N PHE A 21 7.54 -8.53 10.11
CA PHE A 21 6.54 -7.65 10.71
C PHE A 21 5.55 -8.44 11.57
N ARG A 22 5.40 -8.02 12.82
CA ARG A 22 4.45 -8.63 13.78
C ARG A 22 3.08 -7.95 13.66
N GLN A 23 2.02 -8.73 13.90
CA GLN A 23 0.63 -8.27 13.96
C GLN A 23 0.06 -7.67 12.65
N VAL A 24 0.66 -7.99 11.50
CA VAL A 24 0.10 -7.59 10.21
C VAL A 24 -1.06 -8.52 9.84
N ILE A 25 -2.26 -7.96 9.70
CA ILE A 25 -3.49 -8.67 9.35
C ILE A 25 -3.85 -8.56 7.86
N GLY A 26 -3.07 -7.80 7.10
CA GLY A 26 -3.27 -7.60 5.67
C GLY A 26 -2.34 -6.52 5.11
N ALA A 27 -2.24 -6.46 3.79
CA ALA A 27 -1.54 -5.39 3.08
C ALA A 27 -2.50 -4.76 2.08
N ILE A 28 -2.58 -3.43 2.09
CA ILE A 28 -3.35 -2.69 1.10
C ILE A 28 -2.41 -2.30 -0.03
N GLY A 29 -2.67 -2.85 -1.22
CA GLY A 29 -2.03 -2.42 -2.44
C GLY A 29 -2.44 -0.98 -2.76
N ARG A 30 -1.46 -0.09 -2.91
CA ARG A 30 -1.70 1.28 -3.36
C ARG A 30 -2.09 1.24 -4.84
N THR A 31 -3.31 1.65 -5.15
CA THR A 31 -3.74 1.87 -6.54
C THR A 31 -3.35 3.30 -6.91
N HIS A 32 -2.51 3.44 -7.93
CA HIS A 32 -2.04 4.74 -8.41
C HIS A 32 -2.82 5.14 -9.66
N VAL A 33 -3.52 6.27 -9.62
CA VAL A 33 -4.11 6.88 -10.81
C VAL A 33 -3.11 7.84 -11.42
N ARG A 34 -2.83 7.67 -12.71
CA ARG A 34 -1.90 8.52 -13.45
C ARG A 34 -2.52 9.91 -13.61
N ILE A 35 -1.73 10.94 -13.32
CA ILE A 35 -2.12 12.33 -13.52
C ILE A 35 -1.17 13.01 -14.50
N PRO A 36 -1.59 14.12 -15.15
CA PRO A 36 -0.67 14.98 -15.87
C PRO A 36 0.47 15.45 -14.97
N LYS A 37 1.65 15.68 -15.56
CA LYS A 37 2.76 16.27 -14.84
C LYS A 37 2.41 17.72 -14.53
N ASN A 38 2.08 18.01 -13.28
CA ASN A 38 1.93 19.38 -12.79
C ASN A 38 3.33 19.95 -12.52
N GLY A 39 3.60 21.18 -12.99
CA GLY A 39 4.83 21.91 -12.65
C GLY A 39 4.80 22.47 -11.23
N GLY A 40 5.88 23.14 -10.82
CA GLY A 40 6.00 23.81 -9.51
C GLY A 40 6.76 22.99 -8.45
N ASP A 41 7.05 23.65 -7.33
CA ASP A 41 7.97 23.15 -6.29
C ASP A 41 7.52 21.83 -5.64
N VAL A 42 6.22 21.51 -5.73
CA VAL A 42 5.60 20.31 -5.16
C VAL A 42 5.46 19.15 -6.13
N ALA A 43 5.84 19.31 -7.41
CA ALA A 43 5.66 18.32 -8.47
C ALA A 43 6.29 16.95 -8.15
N GLN A 44 7.43 16.99 -7.45
CA GLN A 44 8.17 15.79 -7.01
C GLN A 44 7.37 14.88 -6.07
N TYR A 45 6.42 15.43 -5.31
CA TYR A 45 5.58 14.65 -4.39
C TYR A 45 4.60 13.73 -5.12
N TYR A 46 4.31 14.01 -6.38
CA TYR A 46 3.41 13.20 -7.19
C TYR A 46 4.16 12.09 -7.97
N ILE A 47 5.49 12.09 -7.99
CA ILE A 47 6.26 11.08 -8.74
C ILE A 47 6.35 9.79 -7.92
N TYR A 48 5.78 8.70 -8.43
CA TYR A 48 5.93 7.38 -7.82
C TYR A 48 7.23 6.70 -8.25
N ARG A 49 7.65 5.60 -7.59
CA ARG A 49 8.90 4.84 -7.86
C ARG A 49 9.10 4.44 -9.33
N LYS A 50 8.02 4.34 -10.11
CA LYS A 50 8.04 4.04 -11.55
C LYS A 50 8.25 5.27 -12.45
N GLY A 51 8.50 6.46 -11.89
CA GLY A 51 8.88 7.67 -12.63
C GLY A 51 7.74 8.46 -13.26
N TYR A 52 6.47 8.14 -12.97
CA TYR A 52 5.32 8.90 -13.45
C TYR A 52 4.56 9.59 -12.31
N SER A 53 3.95 10.73 -12.65
CA SER A 53 3.07 11.47 -11.75
C SER A 53 1.77 10.68 -11.51
N SER A 54 1.43 10.46 -10.24
CA SER A 54 0.24 9.73 -9.84
C SER A 54 -0.25 10.14 -8.45
N ILE A 55 -1.52 9.86 -8.18
CA ILE A 55 -2.12 9.98 -6.85
C ILE A 55 -2.45 8.58 -6.35
N ASN A 56 -2.05 8.29 -5.11
CA ASN A 56 -2.43 7.06 -4.44
C ASN A 56 -3.89 7.18 -3.99
N ILE A 57 -4.74 6.27 -4.46
CA ILE A 57 -6.14 6.19 -4.07
C ILE A 57 -6.31 4.93 -3.22
N GLN A 58 -6.85 5.12 -2.01
CA GLN A 58 -7.28 4.06 -1.12
C GLN A 58 -8.74 4.33 -0.74
N VAL A 59 -9.62 3.38 -1.07
CA VAL A 59 -11.01 3.38 -0.58
C VAL A 59 -11.01 2.52 0.68
N VAL A 60 -11.49 3.07 1.79
CA VAL A 60 -11.63 2.39 3.09
C VAL A 60 -13.08 2.11 3.35
#